data_AF-A0A356DWE0-F1
#
_entry.id   AF-A0A356DWE0-F1
#
_cell.length_a   1.000
_cell.length_b   1.000
_cell.length_c   1.000
_cell.angle_alpha   90.00
_cell.angle_beta   90.00
_cell.angle_gamma   90.00
#
_symmetry.space_group_name_H-M   'P 1'
#
loop_
_entity.id
_entity.type
_entity.pdbx_description
1 polymer ?
#
loop_
_entity_poly.entity_id
_entity_poly.type
_entity_poly.pdbx_seq_one_letter_code
_entity_poly.pdbx_strand_id
1 'polypeptide(L)'
;MNAVTGLVLRILLFISLYAFLGVAVWLLWKSITGTRLRGGTIAIPTLTLATTINGEQIIQTYTSSDVLIGRNPDCDLVLDDETVSGRHGRMTYHLNQWWYEDLKSTNGSWLDDLKIEEPIVV
;
A
#
# COMPACT_ATOMS: atom_id res chain seq x y z
N MET A 1 -3.21 -52.95 -32.37
CA MET A 1 -3.03 -51.59 -31.83
C MET A 1 -3.25 -50.62 -32.98
N ASN A 2 -4.39 -49.93 -33.02
CA ASN A 2 -4.80 -49.16 -34.20
C ASN A 2 -3.96 -47.89 -34.29
N ALA A 3 -3.11 -47.73 -35.32
CA ALA A 3 -2.24 -46.57 -35.51
C ALA A 3 -3.00 -45.21 -35.37
N VAL A 4 -4.27 -45.20 -35.76
CA VAL A 4 -5.20 -44.08 -35.60
C VAL A 4 -5.40 -43.69 -34.14
N THR A 5 -5.56 -44.65 -33.22
CA THR A 5 -5.72 -44.36 -31.78
C THR A 5 -4.51 -43.67 -31.18
N GLY A 6 -3.29 -44.02 -31.64
CA GLY A 6 -2.06 -43.34 -31.21
C GLY A 6 -1.94 -41.90 -31.73
N LEU A 7 -2.40 -41.64 -32.95
CA LEU A 7 -2.41 -40.29 -33.53
C LEU A 7 -3.41 -39.38 -32.82
N VAL A 8 -4.63 -39.89 -32.56
CA VAL A 8 -5.68 -39.17 -31.84
C VAL A 8 -5.24 -38.82 -30.42
N LEU A 9 -4.62 -39.76 -29.70
CA LEU A 9 -4.12 -39.53 -28.34
C LEU A 9 -3.07 -38.42 -28.28
N ARG A 10 -2.14 -38.37 -29.25
CA ARG A 10 -1.11 -37.33 -29.34
C ARG A 10 -1.72 -35.95 -29.59
N ILE A 11 -2.66 -35.86 -30.52
CA ILE A 11 -3.33 -34.60 -30.85
C ILE A 11 -4.11 -34.08 -29.63
N LEU A 12 -4.84 -34.96 -28.93
CA LEU A 12 -5.54 -34.60 -27.70
C LEU A 12 -4.58 -34.12 -26.60
N LEU A 13 -3.43 -34.78 -26.44
CA LEU A 13 -2.43 -34.39 -25.46
C LEU A 13 -1.83 -33.01 -25.76
N PHE A 14 -1.49 -32.73 -27.02
CA PHE A 14 -1.01 -31.41 -27.40
C PHE A 14 -2.07 -30.33 -27.17
N ILE A 15 -3.32 -30.56 -27.59
CA ILE A 15 -4.41 -29.59 -27.37
C ILE A 15 -4.60 -29.31 -25.88
N SER A 16 -4.60 -30.35 -25.05
CA SER A 16 -4.72 -30.21 -23.59
C SER A 16 -3.55 -29.42 -22.99
N LEU A 17 -2.32 -29.69 -23.42
CA LEU A 17 -1.12 -29.02 -22.93
C LEU A 17 -1.11 -27.53 -23.32
N TYR A 18 -1.46 -27.22 -24.58
CA TYR A 18 -1.55 -25.83 -25.04
C TYR A 18 -2.71 -25.07 -24.37
N ALA A 19 -3.86 -25.72 -24.15
CA ALA A 19 -4.97 -25.13 -23.41
C ALA A 19 -4.58 -24.84 -21.95
N PHE A 20 -3.89 -25.78 -21.29
CA PHE A 20 -3.38 -25.59 -19.93
C PHE A 20 -2.38 -24.43 -19.87
N LEU A 21 -1.44 -24.37 -20.81
CA LEU A 21 -0.46 -23.28 -20.89
C LEU A 21 -1.16 -21.92 -21.08
N GLY A 22 -2.16 -21.84 -21.97
CA GLY A 22 -2.96 -20.64 -22.19
C GLY A 22 -3.71 -20.19 -20.93
N VAL A 23 -4.36 -21.13 -20.23
CA VAL A 23 -5.05 -20.86 -18.96
C VAL A 23 -4.07 -20.40 -17.88
N ALA A 24 -2.90 -21.03 -17.77
CA ALA A 24 -1.87 -20.64 -16.80
C ALA A 24 -1.38 -19.21 -17.05
N VAL A 25 -1.05 -18.86 -18.30
CA VAL A 25 -0.65 -17.49 -18.67
C VAL A 25 -1.78 -16.49 -18.41
N TRP A 26 -3.01 -16.84 -18.76
CA TRP A 26 -4.17 -15.99 -18.49
C TRP A 26 -4.41 -15.78 -16.99
N LEU A 27 -4.26 -16.82 -16.17
CA LEU A 27 -4.36 -16.72 -14.71
C LEU A 27 -3.24 -15.87 -14.11
N LEU A 28 -2.01 -16.01 -14.63
CA LEU A 28 -0.87 -15.19 -14.21
C LEU A 28 -1.10 -13.71 -14.57
N TRP A 29 -1.53 -13.40 -15.79
CA TRP A 29 -1.88 -12.03 -16.20
C TRP A 29 -3.04 -11.46 -15.39
N LYS A 30 -4.07 -12.27 -15.11
CA LYS A 30 -5.18 -11.87 -14.23
C LYS A 30 -4.70 -11.60 -12.80
N SER A 31 -3.72 -12.35 -12.30
CA SER A 31 -3.15 -12.14 -10.95
C SER A 31 -2.33 -10.86 -10.86
N ILE A 32 -1.53 -10.56 -11.89
CA ILE A 32 -0.67 -9.36 -11.95
C ILE A 32 -1.51 -8.10 -12.18
N THR A 33 -2.60 -8.22 -12.96
CA THR A 33 -3.56 -7.13 -13.16
C THR A 33 -4.46 -6.93 -11.92
N GLY A 34 -4.51 -7.93 -11.03
CA GLY A 34 -5.33 -7.96 -9.81
C GLY A 34 -4.73 -7.28 -8.57
N THR A 35 -3.53 -6.70 -8.64
CA THR A 35 -3.00 -5.80 -7.59
C THR A 35 -3.52 -4.37 -7.75
N ARG A 36 -4.75 -4.23 -8.23
CA ARG A 36 -5.49 -2.97 -8.20
C ARG A 36 -6.74 -3.18 -7.38
N LEU A 37 -6.66 -2.70 -6.15
CA LEU A 37 -7.81 -2.38 -5.31
C LEU A 37 -8.70 -3.59 -5.03
N ARG A 38 -8.27 -4.47 -4.11
CA ARG A 38 -9.21 -4.84 -3.04
C ARG A 38 -9.47 -3.60 -2.19
N GLY A 39 -10.15 -2.62 -2.79
CA GLY A 39 -11.06 -1.72 -2.10
C GLY A 39 -12.20 -2.57 -1.59
N GLY A 40 -11.88 -3.47 -0.65
CA GLY A 40 -12.89 -3.89 0.29
C GLY A 40 -13.36 -2.60 0.94
N THR A 41 -14.67 -2.51 1.11
CA THR A 41 -15.38 -1.65 2.05
C THR A 41 -14.92 -1.94 3.48
N ILE A 42 -13.61 -1.98 3.72
CA ILE A 42 -13.01 -1.94 5.02
C ILE A 42 -13.19 -0.48 5.39
N ALA A 43 -14.11 -0.22 6.32
CA ALA A 43 -14.23 1.09 6.94
C ALA A 43 -12.80 1.54 7.27
N ILE A 44 -12.32 2.58 6.58
CA ILE A 44 -11.00 3.14 6.85
C ILE A 44 -11.07 3.51 8.33
N PRO A 45 -10.30 2.86 9.22
CA PRO A 45 -10.38 3.16 10.63
C PRO A 45 -10.07 4.64 10.78
N THR A 46 -10.93 5.37 11.47
CA THR A 46 -10.73 6.80 11.71
C THR A 46 -9.37 6.99 12.37
N LEU A 47 -8.44 7.65 11.68
CA LEU A 47 -7.14 7.97 12.22
C LEU A 47 -7.29 9.24 13.03
N THR A 48 -7.21 9.13 14.35
CA THR A 48 -7.17 10.28 15.24
C THR A 48 -5.70 10.62 15.50
N LEU A 49 -5.24 11.73 14.93
CA LEU A 49 -3.93 12.28 15.20
C LEU A 49 -4.05 13.34 16.29
N ALA A 50 -3.32 13.13 17.39
CA ALA A 50 -3.16 14.12 18.43
C ALA A 50 -1.75 14.70 18.31
N THR A 51 -1.64 15.96 17.90
CA THR A 51 -0.38 16.70 17.93
C THR A 51 -0.36 17.61 19.15
N THR A 52 0.77 17.67 19.84
CA THR A 52 0.97 18.59 20.98
C THR A 52 1.98 19.64 20.55
N ILE A 53 1.52 20.86 20.30
CA ILE A 53 2.36 21.99 19.88
C ILE A 53 2.21 23.06 20.96
N ASN A 54 3.32 23.50 21.55
CA ASN A 54 3.34 24.56 22.58
C ASN A 54 2.38 24.32 23.78
N GLY A 55 2.11 23.06 24.13
CA GLY A 55 1.19 22.68 25.22
C GLY A 55 -0.30 22.66 24.84
N GLU A 56 -0.63 23.02 23.59
CA GLU A 56 -1.97 22.90 23.03
C GLU A 56 -2.08 21.58 22.25
N GLN A 57 -3.07 20.76 22.60
CA GLN A 57 -3.35 19.50 21.91
C GLN A 57 -4.35 19.74 20.80
N ILE A 58 -3.91 19.55 19.57
CA ILE A 58 -4.78 19.59 18.39
C ILE A 58 -5.09 18.15 18.01
N ILE A 59 -6.37 17.78 18.13
CA ILE A 59 -6.86 16.46 17.76
C ILE A 59 -7.59 16.58 16.42
N GLN A 60 -7.03 15.97 15.38
CA GLN A 60 -7.66 15.93 14.06
C GLN A 60 -7.96 14.48 13.68
N THR A 61 -9.16 14.24 13.18
CA THR A 61 -9.61 12.91 12.77
C THR A 61 -9.69 12.87 11.25
N TYR A 62 -8.96 11.93 10.66
CA TYR A 62 -8.92 11.71 9.23
C TYR A 62 -9.62 10.39 8.88
N THR A 63 -10.45 10.44 7.85
CA THR A 63 -11.07 9.27 7.23
C THR A 63 -10.39 8.87 5.91
N SER A 64 -9.29 9.54 5.55
CA SER A 64 -8.50 9.25 4.35
C SER A 64 -7.50 8.14 4.64
N SER A 65 -7.21 7.30 3.65
CA SER A 65 -6.17 6.26 3.73
C SER A 65 -4.76 6.79 3.47
N ASP A 66 -4.63 8.07 3.12
CA ASP A 66 -3.36 8.77 2.93
C ASP A 66 -3.51 10.12 3.65
N VAL A 67 -2.56 10.43 4.54
CA VAL A 67 -2.52 11.67 5.31
C VAL A 67 -1.09 12.19 5.24
N LEU A 68 -0.92 13.34 4.58
CA LEU A 68 0.36 14.02 4.50
C LEU A 68 0.56 14.94 5.72
N ILE A 69 1.72 14.82 6.35
CA ILE A 69 2.10 15.61 7.53
C ILE A 69 3.25 16.54 7.16
N GLY A 70 3.12 17.82 7.45
CA GLY A 70 4.18 18.79 7.18
C GLY A 70 3.80 20.22 7.53
N ARG A 71 4.71 21.14 7.27
CA ARG A 71 4.51 22.57 7.50
C ARG A 71 3.78 23.28 6.36
N ASN A 72 3.81 22.72 5.15
CA ASN A 72 3.21 23.37 3.98
C ASN A 72 1.68 23.29 4.08
N PRO A 73 0.91 24.37 3.76
CA PRO A 73 -0.55 24.33 3.68
C PRO A 73 -1.14 23.27 2.74
N ASP A 74 -0.34 22.72 1.82
CA ASP A 74 -0.74 21.62 0.95
C ASP A 74 -0.81 20.24 1.68
N CYS A 75 -0.43 20.17 2.95
CA CYS A 75 -0.49 18.95 3.76
C CYS A 75 -1.86 18.79 4.44
N ASP A 76 -2.29 17.54 4.66
CA ASP A 76 -3.54 17.25 5.37
C ASP A 76 -3.43 17.61 6.86
N LEU A 77 -2.27 17.32 7.48
CA LEU A 77 -1.90 17.78 8.81
C LEU A 77 -0.84 18.85 8.69
N VAL A 78 -1.26 20.10 8.82
CA VAL A 78 -0.37 21.26 8.83
C VAL A 78 0.14 21.50 10.24
N LEU A 79 1.45 21.36 10.42
CA LEU A 79 2.16 21.68 11.66
C LEU A 79 2.97 22.95 11.44
N ASP A 80 2.52 24.07 12.02
CA ASP A 80 3.19 25.37 11.91
C ASP A 80 4.37 25.48 12.90
N ASP A 81 5.36 24.60 12.74
CA ASP A 81 6.57 24.56 13.54
C ASP A 81 7.80 24.61 12.63
N GLU A 82 8.80 25.43 12.98
CA GLU A 82 10.05 25.56 12.22
C GLU A 82 10.87 24.27 12.18
N THR A 83 10.66 23.37 13.14
CA THR A 83 11.30 22.05 13.20
C THR A 83 10.68 21.04 12.23
N VAL A 84 9.52 21.34 11.64
CA VAL A 84 8.80 20.45 10.72
C VAL A 84 9.07 20.87 9.27
N SER A 85 9.55 19.94 8.46
CA SER A 85 9.75 20.18 7.03
C SER A 85 8.42 20.40 6.29
N GLY A 86 8.45 21.12 5.17
CA GLY A 86 7.26 21.41 4.36
C GLY A 86 6.45 20.17 3.98
N ARG A 87 7.14 19.05 3.70
CA ARG A 87 6.58 17.70 3.62
C ARG A 87 7.45 16.83 4.53
N HIS A 88 6.99 16.57 5.75
CA HIS A 88 7.81 15.89 6.75
C HIS A 88 7.64 14.37 6.62
N GLY A 89 6.41 13.89 6.71
CA GLY A 89 6.12 12.46 6.65
C GLY A 89 4.74 12.21 6.08
N ARG A 90 4.45 10.96 5.78
CA ARG A 90 3.18 10.52 5.24
C ARG A 90 2.70 9.29 5.98
N MET A 91 1.44 9.32 6.39
CA MET A 91 0.76 8.16 6.94
C MET A 91 -0.10 7.52 5.86
N THR A 92 0.11 6.24 5.59
CA THR A 92 -0.69 5.47 4.63
C THR A 92 -1.32 4.27 5.30
N TYR A 93 -2.60 4.02 5.03
CA TYR A 93 -3.30 2.83 5.49
C TYR A 93 -3.24 1.76 4.41
N HIS A 94 -2.45 0.72 4.62
CA HIS A 94 -2.36 -0.40 3.72
C HIS A 94 -2.18 -1.72 4.46
N LEU A 95 -2.65 -2.82 3.85
CA LEU A 95 -2.63 -4.16 4.47
C LEU A 95 -3.30 -4.20 5.86
N ASN A 96 -4.33 -3.38 6.07
CA ASN A 96 -5.08 -3.30 7.31
C ASN A 96 -4.26 -2.78 8.52
N GLN A 97 -3.19 -2.04 8.24
CA GLN A 97 -2.27 -1.43 9.19
C GLN A 97 -1.96 0.02 8.77
N TRP A 98 -1.59 0.86 9.74
CA TRP A 98 -1.07 2.19 9.45
C TRP A 98 0.43 2.12 9.24
N TRP A 99 0.89 2.79 8.22
CA TRP A 99 2.30 2.86 7.86
C TRP A 99 2.73 4.31 7.84
N TYR A 100 3.83 4.58 8.51
CA TYR A 100 4.48 5.87 8.51
C TYR A 100 5.72 5.83 7.63
N GLU A 101 5.84 6.81 6.73
CA GLU A 101 6.98 7.01 5.86
C GLU A 101 7.53 8.43 6.06
N ASP A 102 8.82 8.54 6.41
CA ASP A 102 9.52 9.83 6.43
C ASP A 102 9.83 10.28 5.00
N LEU A 103 9.50 11.52 4.65
CA LEU A 103 9.72 12.10 3.32
C LEU A 103 11.05 12.84 3.25
N LYS A 104 12.11 12.26 3.80
CA LYS A 104 13.43 12.89 3.95
C LYS A 104 13.33 14.22 4.70
N SER A 105 12.65 14.20 5.85
CA SER A 105 12.57 15.38 6.70
C SER A 105 13.96 15.81 7.17
N THR A 106 14.13 17.10 7.45
CA THR A 106 15.43 17.67 7.83
C THR A 106 15.90 17.17 9.19
N ASN A 107 14.97 17.05 10.14
CA ASN A 107 15.26 16.54 11.47
C ASN A 107 15.17 15.00 11.53
N GLY A 108 14.45 14.37 10.61
CA GLY A 108 14.10 12.96 10.69
C GLY A 108 12.84 12.74 11.53
N SER A 109 12.33 11.51 11.49
CA SER A 109 11.20 11.08 12.30
C SER A 109 11.62 9.92 13.20
N TRP A 110 11.01 9.84 14.38
CA TRP A 110 11.31 8.80 15.37
C TRP A 110 10.04 8.13 15.87
N LEU A 111 10.11 6.81 16.08
CA LEU A 111 9.09 5.99 16.72
C LEU A 111 9.74 5.28 17.90
N ASP A 112 9.29 5.52 19.13
CA ASP A 112 9.82 4.89 20.36
C ASP A 112 11.37 4.91 20.43
N ASP A 113 11.97 6.08 20.23
CA ASP A 113 13.43 6.33 20.15
C ASP A 113 14.16 5.73 18.94
N LEU A 114 13.47 4.98 18.06
CA LEU A 114 14.03 4.48 16.82
C LEU A 114 13.85 5.49 15.68
N LYS A 115 14.94 5.88 15.02
CA LYS A 115 14.89 6.72 13.83
C LYS A 115 14.30 5.93 12.65
N ILE A 116 13.31 6.50 11.99
CA ILE A 116 12.61 5.91 10.85
C ILE A 116 13.38 6.28 9.58
N GLU A 117 13.98 5.28 8.92
CA GLU A 117 14.63 5.46 7.60
C GLU A 117 13.89 4.73 6.48
N GLU A 118 13.03 3.77 6.84
CA GLU A 118 12.17 3.00 5.94
C GLU A 118 10.72 3.05 6.42
N PRO A 119 9.72 2.82 5.53
CA PRO A 119 8.32 2.77 5.93
C PRO A 119 8.09 1.74 7.05
N ILE A 120 7.49 2.18 8.16
CA ILE A 120 7.27 1.36 9.35
C ILE A 120 5.79 1.30 9.71
N VAL A 121 5.35 0.15 10.25
CA VAL A 121 3.99 -0.02 10.78
C VAL A 121 3.86 0.66 12.14
N VAL A 122 2.77 1.40 12.33
CA VAL A 122 2.38 2.07 13.59
C VAL A 122 1.10 1.44 14.15
#